data_AF-A0A420EZ79-F1
#
_entry.id   AF-A0A420EZ79-F1
#
_cell.length_a   1.000
_cell.length_b   1.000
_cell.length_c   1.000
_cell.angle_alpha   90.00
_cell.angle_beta   90.00
_cell.angle_gamma   90.00
#
_symmetry.space_group_name_H-M   'P 1'
#
loop_
_entity.id
_entity.type
_entity.pdbx_description
1 polymer ?
#
loop_
_entity_poly.entity_id
_entity_poly.type
_entity_poly.pdbx_seq_one_letter_code
_entity_poly.pdbx_strand_id
1 'polypeptide(L)'
;MSGGVQTGYVPQTGPGAPAPTRRPWLIVATVAWALLLALLVWISVRDDPPTVREQRTIAEAGPVVDRAAGELVAAGGTALLELTPARVERGCRVTPFAAGAVLTRHVWLAAAGGGERDLLEGVADRLPADWRAGVRMTTDGLRLRADAGEFVTVTGRPVGDGRVRLTVDTGCRPVGAGYTPAPAAAGPEAGVLADALRALDRPDDPAPEVVTAPCPGGGVARTVRAAVGLDPGALAPLAADGPILDGPEAYAYRAGSVTVLADTTADDPHLAATTPCPHP
;
A
#
# COMPACT_ATOMS: atom_id res chain seq x y z
N MET A 1 -68.69 54.29 -62.16
CA MET A 1 -67.54 53.88 -63.00
C MET A 1 -66.28 54.07 -62.18
N SER A 2 -65.72 52.97 -61.67
CA SER A 2 -64.34 52.87 -61.17
C SER A 2 -63.95 51.39 -61.30
N GLY A 3 -63.07 51.09 -62.26
CA GLY A 3 -62.65 49.74 -62.59
C GLY A 3 -61.65 49.20 -61.57
N GLY A 4 -61.91 47.99 -61.08
CA GLY A 4 -60.94 47.23 -60.30
C GLY A 4 -59.84 46.69 -61.21
N VAL A 5 -58.59 47.10 -60.96
CA VAL A 5 -57.41 46.51 -61.59
C VAL A 5 -57.09 45.21 -60.83
N GLN A 6 -57.41 44.06 -61.43
CA GLN A 6 -56.88 42.77 -60.99
C GLN A 6 -55.43 42.65 -61.46
N THR A 7 -54.47 42.75 -60.53
CA THR A 7 -53.09 42.36 -60.77
C THR A 7 -53.00 40.83 -60.72
N GLY A 8 -52.87 40.21 -61.88
CA GLY A 8 -52.62 38.77 -61.98
C GLY A 8 -51.28 38.40 -61.36
N TYR A 9 -51.31 37.59 -60.30
CA TYR A 9 -50.11 36.97 -59.74
C TYR A 9 -49.74 35.75 -60.58
N VAL A 10 -48.61 35.83 -61.30
CA VAL A 10 -48.04 34.67 -62.00
C VAL A 10 -47.17 33.91 -60.99
N PRO A 11 -47.44 32.62 -60.72
CA PRO A 11 -46.54 31.84 -59.87
C PRO A 11 -45.24 31.61 -60.63
N GLN A 12 -44.12 32.07 -60.06
CA GLN A 12 -42.81 31.67 -60.57
C GLN A 12 -42.58 30.20 -60.23
N THR A 13 -42.76 29.31 -61.20
CA THR A 13 -42.21 27.95 -61.14
C THR A 13 -40.70 28.02 -61.33
N GLY A 14 -39.98 28.29 -60.24
CA GLY A 14 -38.53 28.11 -60.20
C GLY A 14 -38.18 26.62 -60.36
N PRO A 15 -37.03 26.29 -60.97
CA PRO A 15 -36.60 24.90 -61.11
C PRO A 15 -36.55 24.21 -59.74
N GLY A 16 -37.15 23.02 -59.64
CA GLY A 16 -37.21 22.25 -58.39
C GLY A 16 -35.82 22.07 -57.80
N ALA A 17 -35.66 22.44 -56.53
CA ALA A 17 -34.40 22.23 -55.81
C ALA A 17 -34.01 20.74 -55.88
N PRO A 18 -32.76 20.40 -56.23
CA PRO A 18 -32.34 19.01 -56.27
C PRO A 18 -32.51 18.40 -54.87
N ALA A 19 -33.17 17.25 -54.79
CA ALA A 19 -33.31 16.51 -53.55
C ALA A 19 -31.92 16.30 -52.94
N PRO A 20 -31.72 16.51 -51.62
CA PRO A 20 -30.43 16.35 -51.00
C PRO A 20 -29.99 14.90 -51.18
N THR A 21 -29.01 14.68 -52.06
CA THR A 21 -28.37 13.37 -52.23
C THR A 21 -27.72 13.04 -50.89
N ARG A 22 -28.35 12.15 -50.12
CA ARG A 22 -27.74 11.58 -48.91
C ARG A 22 -26.42 10.98 -49.34
N ARG A 23 -25.31 11.53 -48.86
CA ARG A 23 -23.95 11.09 -49.21
C ARG A 23 -23.59 9.92 -48.27
N PRO A 24 -23.80 8.65 -48.66
CA PRO A 24 -23.62 7.50 -47.76
C PRO A 24 -22.19 7.39 -47.25
N TRP A 25 -21.21 7.87 -48.02
CA TRP A 25 -19.81 7.88 -47.62
C TRP A 25 -19.53 8.74 -46.37
N LEU A 26 -20.29 9.81 -46.15
CA LEU A 26 -20.17 10.62 -44.92
C LEU A 26 -20.63 9.82 -43.71
N ILE A 27 -21.69 9.02 -43.85
CA ILE A 27 -22.17 8.15 -42.76
C ILE A 27 -21.11 7.09 -42.45
N VAL A 28 -20.55 6.45 -43.47
CA VAL A 28 -19.49 5.46 -43.29
C VAL A 28 -18.25 6.07 -42.63
N ALA A 29 -17.82 7.25 -43.09
CA ALA A 29 -16.69 7.97 -42.50
C ALA A 29 -16.94 8.31 -41.02
N THR A 30 -18.13 8.82 -40.68
CA THR A 30 -18.49 9.13 -39.29
C THR A 30 -18.54 7.88 -38.41
N VAL A 31 -19.09 6.76 -38.90
CA VAL A 31 -19.13 5.50 -38.15
C VAL A 31 -17.73 4.95 -37.94
N ALA A 32 -16.89 4.92 -38.98
CA ALA A 32 -15.51 4.48 -38.87
C ALA A 32 -14.72 5.35 -37.88
N TRP A 33 -14.93 6.67 -37.91
CA TRP A 33 -14.31 7.60 -36.98
C TRP A 33 -14.79 7.39 -35.54
N ALA A 34 -16.08 7.20 -35.33
CA ALA A 34 -16.64 6.92 -34.00
C ALA A 34 -16.09 5.60 -33.42
N LEU A 35 -15.98 4.55 -34.24
CA LEU A 35 -15.38 3.27 -33.83
C LEU A 35 -13.89 3.42 -33.51
N LEU A 36 -13.15 4.20 -34.31
CA LEU A 36 -11.74 4.50 -34.04
C LEU A 36 -11.58 5.24 -32.70
N LEU A 37 -12.39 6.27 -32.46
CA LEU A 37 -12.36 7.01 -31.19
C LEU A 37 -12.75 6.11 -30.02
N ALA A 38 -13.78 5.28 -30.15
CA ALA A 38 -14.18 4.34 -29.11
C ALA A 38 -13.07 3.32 -28.80
N LEU A 39 -12.37 2.83 -29.82
CA LEU A 39 -11.23 1.94 -29.67
C LEU A 39 -10.05 2.65 -28.96
N LEU A 40 -9.71 3.88 -29.37
CA LEU A 40 -8.66 4.66 -28.74
C LEU A 40 -8.99 4.99 -27.28
N VAL A 41 -10.23 5.35 -26.98
CA VAL A 41 -10.69 5.57 -25.60
C VAL A 41 -10.62 4.28 -24.79
N TRP A 42 -11.00 3.15 -25.37
CA TRP A 42 -10.90 1.85 -24.71
C TRP A 42 -9.45 1.47 -24.38
N ILE A 43 -8.53 1.67 -25.32
CA ILE A 43 -7.09 1.45 -25.12
C ILE A 43 -6.56 2.38 -24.03
N SER A 44 -6.83 3.68 -24.14
CA SER A 44 -6.40 4.68 -23.16
C SER A 44 -6.90 4.36 -21.75
N VAL A 45 -8.20 4.05 -21.57
CA VAL A 45 -8.77 3.71 -20.26
C VAL A 45 -8.16 2.43 -19.67
N ARG A 46 -7.67 1.51 -20.52
CA ARG A 46 -7.14 0.22 -20.08
C ARG A 46 -5.64 0.26 -19.81
N ASP A 47 -4.90 1.05 -20.59
CA ASP A 47 -3.44 1.01 -20.65
C ASP A 47 -2.79 2.28 -20.07
N ASP A 48 -3.49 3.42 -19.96
CA ASP A 48 -2.91 4.64 -19.38
C ASP A 48 -2.88 4.56 -17.85
N PRO A 49 -1.75 4.92 -17.20
CA PRO A 49 -1.64 4.94 -15.75
C PRO A 49 -2.56 6.02 -15.15
N PRO A 50 -3.09 5.81 -13.93
CA PRO A 50 -3.97 6.77 -13.28
C PRO A 50 -3.24 8.10 -13.07
N THR A 51 -3.85 9.19 -13.52
CA THR A 51 -3.26 10.53 -13.37
C THR A 51 -3.60 11.19 -12.03
N VAL A 52 -4.59 10.64 -11.30
CA VAL A 52 -5.02 11.12 -9.99
C VAL A 52 -5.31 9.97 -9.02
N ARG A 53 -5.18 10.22 -7.71
CA ARG A 53 -5.37 9.21 -6.65
C ARG A 53 -6.77 8.64 -6.64
N GLU A 54 -7.74 9.49 -6.96
CA GLU A 54 -9.17 9.27 -6.92
C GLU A 54 -9.66 8.28 -8.00
N GLN A 55 -8.82 7.99 -8.99
CA GLN A 55 -9.12 7.02 -10.05
C GLN A 55 -8.75 5.58 -9.70
N ARG A 56 -8.06 5.36 -8.57
CA ARG A 56 -7.74 3.99 -8.10
C ARG A 56 -8.35 3.67 -6.76
N THR A 57 -8.96 2.51 -6.71
CA THR A 57 -9.55 1.95 -5.50
C THR A 57 -8.50 1.37 -4.57
N ILE A 58 -8.88 1.11 -3.32
CA ILE A 58 -8.04 0.39 -2.36
C ILE A 58 -7.70 -1.02 -2.83
N ALA A 59 -8.65 -1.70 -3.48
CA ALA A 59 -8.42 -3.05 -4.02
C ALA A 59 -7.25 -3.05 -5.02
N GLU A 60 -7.17 -2.04 -5.88
CA GLU A 60 -6.13 -1.92 -6.91
C GLU A 60 -4.80 -1.39 -6.36
N ALA A 61 -4.84 -0.63 -5.26
CA ALA A 61 -3.64 -0.13 -4.58
C ALA A 61 -2.99 -1.17 -3.66
N GLY A 62 -3.75 -2.16 -3.19
CA GLY A 62 -3.30 -3.22 -2.29
C GLY A 62 -2.00 -3.92 -2.70
N PRO A 63 -1.90 -4.46 -3.93
CA PRO A 63 -0.68 -5.12 -4.38
C PRO A 63 0.56 -4.20 -4.41
N VAL A 64 0.37 -2.88 -4.60
CA VAL A 64 1.47 -1.90 -4.54
C VAL A 64 1.92 -1.69 -3.10
N VAL A 65 0.98 -1.60 -2.15
CA VAL A 65 1.30 -1.53 -0.71
C VAL A 65 2.05 -2.79 -0.26
N ASP A 66 1.62 -3.97 -0.71
CA ASP A 66 2.25 -5.24 -0.33
C ASP A 66 3.68 -5.36 -0.88
N ARG A 67 3.88 -5.00 -2.15
CA ARG A 67 5.23 -4.90 -2.74
C ARG A 67 6.08 -3.89 -1.99
N ALA A 68 5.53 -2.72 -1.68
CA ALA A 68 6.27 -1.68 -1.02
C ALA A 68 6.70 -2.09 0.41
N ALA A 69 5.84 -2.81 1.14
CA ALA A 69 6.20 -3.40 2.42
C ALA A 69 7.34 -4.43 2.26
N GLY A 70 7.33 -5.24 1.20
CA GLY A 70 8.41 -6.18 0.88
C GLY A 70 9.75 -5.51 0.59
N GLU A 71 9.74 -4.40 -0.17
CA GLU A 71 10.95 -3.58 -0.41
C GLU A 71 11.48 -2.98 0.89
N LEU A 72 10.61 -2.48 1.78
CA LEU A 72 11.03 -1.95 3.08
C LEU A 72 11.60 -3.04 3.99
N VAL A 73 11.01 -4.24 3.96
CA VAL A 73 11.54 -5.39 4.69
C VAL A 73 12.93 -5.77 4.17
N ALA A 74 13.10 -5.85 2.85
CA ALA A 74 14.41 -6.14 2.23
C ALA A 74 15.44 -5.05 2.55
N ALA A 75 15.06 -3.78 2.49
CA ALA A 75 15.91 -2.65 2.84
C ALA A 75 16.24 -2.59 4.34
N GLY A 76 15.34 -3.05 5.23
CA GLY A 76 15.60 -3.17 6.66
C GLY A 76 16.59 -4.28 6.99
N GLY A 77 16.55 -5.39 6.24
CA GLY A 77 17.46 -6.53 6.41
C GLY A 77 17.44 -7.08 7.84
N THR A 78 18.61 -7.14 8.48
CA THR A 78 18.76 -7.69 9.83
C THR A 78 18.13 -6.83 10.93
N ALA A 79 17.79 -5.56 10.64
CA ALA A 79 17.11 -4.67 11.57
C ALA A 79 15.60 -4.96 11.67
N LEU A 80 15.05 -5.83 10.81
CA LEU A 80 13.63 -6.15 10.81
C LEU A 80 13.19 -6.80 12.13
N LEU A 81 12.17 -6.21 12.74
CA LEU A 81 11.48 -6.74 13.91
C LEU A 81 10.17 -7.42 13.53
N GLU A 82 9.33 -6.70 12.80
CA GLU A 82 7.94 -7.09 12.60
C GLU A 82 7.34 -6.48 11.32
N LEU A 83 6.50 -7.27 10.64
CA LEU A 83 5.58 -6.81 9.63
C LEU A 83 4.16 -6.85 10.18
N THR A 84 3.49 -5.69 10.28
CA THR A 84 2.15 -5.64 10.84
C THR A 84 1.07 -5.98 9.81
N PRO A 85 -0.11 -6.45 10.25
CA PRO A 85 -1.26 -6.63 9.38
C PRO A 85 -1.65 -5.31 8.70
N ALA A 86 -2.07 -5.41 7.45
CA ALA A 86 -2.60 -4.28 6.72
C ALA A 86 -3.95 -3.85 7.33
N ARG A 87 -4.12 -2.54 7.55
CA ARG A 87 -5.36 -1.97 8.12
C ARG A 87 -6.06 -1.09 7.08
N VAL A 88 -7.38 -1.24 7.00
CA VAL A 88 -8.24 -0.40 6.14
C VAL A 88 -9.08 0.51 7.02
N GLU A 89 -8.71 1.78 7.07
CA GLU A 89 -9.41 2.80 7.85
C GLU A 89 -10.45 3.50 6.99
N ARG A 90 -11.74 3.24 7.26
CA ARG A 90 -12.86 3.88 6.56
C ARG A 90 -13.20 5.24 7.16
N GLY A 91 -13.80 6.10 6.34
CA GLY A 91 -14.38 7.37 6.80
C GLY A 91 -13.61 8.62 6.39
N CYS A 92 -12.51 8.47 5.66
CA CYS A 92 -11.94 9.59 4.93
C CYS A 92 -12.86 10.01 3.77
N ARG A 93 -12.70 11.23 3.26
CA ARG A 93 -13.47 11.75 2.11
C ARG A 93 -12.58 11.90 0.91
N VAL A 94 -12.95 11.27 -0.20
CA VAL A 94 -12.31 11.43 -1.51
C VAL A 94 -12.83 12.71 -2.16
N THR A 95 -14.14 12.92 -2.10
CA THR A 95 -14.82 14.16 -2.48
C THR A 95 -15.89 14.49 -1.42
N PRO A 96 -16.51 15.68 -1.44
CA PRO A 96 -17.61 16.00 -0.53
C PRO A 96 -18.77 14.99 -0.55
N PHE A 97 -18.93 14.26 -1.66
CA PHE A 97 -20.02 13.30 -1.86
C PHE A 97 -19.55 11.84 -1.91
N ALA A 98 -18.24 11.57 -1.88
CA ALA A 98 -17.68 10.23 -1.98
C ALA A 98 -16.83 9.89 -0.74
N ALA A 99 -17.30 8.90 0.02
CA ALA A 99 -16.52 8.30 1.09
C ALA A 99 -15.36 7.47 0.52
N GLY A 100 -14.28 7.39 1.30
CA GLY A 100 -13.13 6.56 0.99
C GLY A 100 -12.62 5.82 2.21
N ALA A 101 -11.49 5.17 2.00
CA ALA A 101 -10.70 4.61 3.07
C ALA A 101 -9.20 4.80 2.80
N VAL A 102 -8.38 4.55 3.82
CA VAL A 102 -6.92 4.53 3.74
C VAL A 102 -6.49 3.10 4.02
N LEU A 103 -5.68 2.52 3.14
CA LEU A 103 -4.99 1.27 3.42
C LEU A 103 -3.59 1.61 3.93
N THR A 104 -3.28 1.11 5.13
CA THR A 104 -2.03 1.36 5.83
C THR A 104 -1.36 0.05 6.21
N ARG A 105 -0.03 0.00 6.09
CA ARG A 105 0.79 -1.13 6.53
C ARG A 105 2.05 -0.64 7.22
N HIS A 106 2.48 -1.32 8.28
CA HIS A 106 3.70 -0.94 9.00
C HIS A 106 4.78 -2.00 8.94
N VAL A 107 6.02 -1.54 8.94
CA VAL A 107 7.23 -2.35 9.11
C VAL A 107 8.01 -1.74 10.27
N TRP A 108 8.32 -2.55 11.27
CA TRP A 108 9.07 -2.15 12.45
C TRP A 108 10.51 -2.60 12.34
N LEU A 109 11.43 -1.67 12.59
CA LEU A 109 12.86 -1.90 12.58
C LEU A 109 13.50 -1.53 13.93
N ALA A 110 14.55 -2.26 14.30
CA ALA A 110 15.43 -1.91 15.41
C ALA A 110 16.62 -1.08 14.91
N ALA A 111 16.87 0.01 15.62
CA ALA A 111 18.08 0.80 15.57
C ALA A 111 18.90 0.53 16.84
N ALA A 112 20.22 0.59 16.70
CA ALA A 112 21.07 0.78 17.87
C ALA A 112 20.71 2.12 18.54
N GLY A 113 20.83 2.23 19.86
CA GLY A 113 20.47 3.46 20.58
C GLY A 113 21.21 4.68 20.02
N GLY A 114 20.46 5.68 19.54
CA GLY A 114 20.99 6.89 18.90
C GLY A 114 21.37 6.73 17.42
N GLY A 115 21.21 5.52 16.84
CA GLY A 115 21.50 5.17 15.45
C GLY A 115 20.29 5.21 14.52
N GLU A 116 19.16 5.80 14.94
CA GLU A 116 17.93 5.83 14.15
C GLU A 116 18.09 6.60 12.84
N ARG A 117 18.97 7.61 12.82
CA ARG A 117 19.31 8.36 11.62
C ARG A 117 20.05 7.50 10.61
N ASP A 118 21.13 6.87 11.04
CA ASP A 118 21.94 6.02 10.18
C ASP A 118 21.12 4.84 9.64
N LEU A 119 20.22 4.28 10.47
CA LEU A 119 19.27 3.26 10.03
C LEU A 119 18.35 3.78 8.93
N LEU A 120 17.71 4.93 9.12
CA LEU A 120 16.80 5.50 8.11
C LEU A 120 17.54 5.87 6.82
N GLU A 121 18.74 6.44 6.90
CA GLU A 121 19.56 6.78 5.73
C GLU A 121 19.97 5.50 4.98
N GLY A 122 20.45 4.48 5.70
CA GLY A 122 20.79 3.18 5.10
C GLY A 122 19.59 2.40 4.53
N VAL A 123 18.37 2.63 5.06
CA VAL A 123 17.14 2.13 4.42
C VAL A 123 16.85 2.92 3.14
N ALA A 124 16.91 4.25 3.18
CA ALA A 124 16.66 5.09 2.01
C ALA A 124 17.60 4.77 0.84
N ASP A 125 18.88 4.52 1.12
CA ASP A 125 19.90 4.18 0.12
C ASP A 125 19.68 2.82 -0.55
N ARG A 126 18.96 1.90 0.12
CA ARG A 126 18.65 0.56 -0.41
C ARG A 126 17.29 0.46 -1.09
N LEU A 127 16.45 1.48 -0.98
CA LEU A 127 15.16 1.53 -1.66
C LEU A 127 15.34 1.79 -3.17
N PRO A 128 14.36 1.40 -4.01
CA PRO A 128 14.41 1.69 -5.44
C PRO A 128 14.65 3.18 -5.73
N ALA A 129 15.54 3.48 -6.67
CA ALA A 129 15.97 4.86 -6.96
C ALA A 129 14.82 5.75 -7.46
N ASP A 130 13.86 5.18 -8.18
CA ASP A 130 12.67 5.87 -8.68
C ASP A 130 11.72 6.33 -7.56
N TRP A 131 11.83 5.72 -6.37
CA TRP A 131 11.05 6.14 -5.20
C TRP A 131 11.51 7.45 -4.60
N ARG A 132 12.72 7.91 -4.98
CA ARG A 132 13.31 9.17 -4.52
C ARG A 132 13.29 9.27 -2.99
N ALA A 133 13.67 8.19 -2.33
CA ALA A 133 13.71 8.10 -0.88
C ALA A 133 14.72 9.11 -0.31
N GLY A 134 14.36 9.71 0.83
CA GLY A 134 15.26 10.64 1.52
C GLY A 134 14.87 10.85 2.96
N VAL A 135 15.89 11.16 3.78
CA VAL A 135 15.75 11.45 5.20
C VAL A 135 15.97 12.94 5.44
N ARG A 136 15.08 13.55 6.21
CA ARG A 136 15.17 14.98 6.54
C ARG A 136 14.74 15.24 7.99
N MET A 137 15.33 16.27 8.57
CA MET A 137 14.84 16.82 9.83
C MET A 137 13.61 17.69 9.56
N THR A 138 12.53 17.45 10.30
CA THR A 138 11.29 18.24 10.24
C THR A 138 11.00 18.85 11.61
N THR A 139 9.97 19.71 11.70
CA THR A 139 9.50 20.23 12.99
C THR A 139 9.05 19.13 13.94
N ASP A 140 8.59 18.00 13.39
CA ASP A 140 8.12 16.84 14.14
C ASP A 140 9.24 15.80 14.37
N GLY A 141 10.49 16.17 14.10
CA GLY A 141 11.67 15.32 14.24
C GLY A 141 12.14 14.68 12.92
N LEU A 142 12.98 13.66 13.07
CA LEU A 142 13.63 12.96 11.96
C LEU A 142 12.62 12.13 11.16
N ARG A 143 12.62 12.27 9.83
CA ARG A 143 11.65 11.61 8.96
C ARG A 143 12.23 11.14 7.64
N LEU A 144 11.97 9.89 7.30
CA LEU A 144 12.13 9.34 5.96
C LEU A 144 10.84 9.57 5.15
N ARG A 145 11.00 9.88 3.86
CA ARG A 145 9.89 9.93 2.89
C ARG A 145 10.33 9.30 1.57
N ALA A 146 9.45 8.52 0.97
CA ALA A 146 9.59 8.01 -0.39
C ALA A 146 8.22 7.88 -1.07
N ASP A 147 8.21 7.73 -2.39
CA ASP A 147 7.01 7.51 -3.21
C ASP A 147 7.13 6.15 -3.90
N ALA A 148 6.33 5.17 -3.48
CA ALA A 148 6.39 3.81 -4.03
C ALA A 148 5.69 3.67 -5.39
N GLY A 149 5.34 4.81 -6.02
CA GLY A 149 4.55 4.85 -7.24
C GLY A 149 3.07 4.64 -6.97
N GLU A 150 2.24 4.86 -8.00
CA GLU A 150 0.78 4.74 -7.90
C GLU A 150 0.17 5.52 -6.71
N PHE A 151 0.84 6.62 -6.32
CA PHE A 151 0.51 7.47 -5.18
C PHE A 151 0.51 6.77 -3.80
N VAL A 152 1.28 5.69 -3.66
CA VAL A 152 1.54 5.03 -2.39
C VAL A 152 2.70 5.75 -1.70
N THR A 153 2.44 6.29 -0.51
CA THR A 153 3.44 7.06 0.24
C THR A 153 4.14 6.16 1.24
N VAL A 154 5.46 6.27 1.30
CA VAL A 154 6.29 5.66 2.35
C VAL A 154 6.78 6.75 3.28
N THR A 155 6.61 6.54 4.58
CA THR A 155 7.17 7.41 5.61
C THR A 155 7.85 6.60 6.68
N GLY A 156 8.97 7.09 7.22
CA GLY A 156 9.66 6.45 8.33
C GLY A 156 9.93 7.45 9.45
N ARG A 157 9.80 7.03 10.70
CA ARG A 157 10.15 7.86 11.85
C ARG A 157 10.59 7.02 13.06
N PRO A 158 11.48 7.54 13.92
CA PRO A 158 11.69 6.98 15.25
C PRO A 158 10.41 7.02 16.07
N VAL A 159 10.19 6.02 16.92
CA VAL A 159 9.08 6.03 17.90
C VAL A 159 9.55 6.04 19.35
N GLY A 160 10.87 5.89 19.59
CA GLY A 160 11.46 5.73 20.93
C GLY A 160 12.12 4.37 21.10
N ASP A 161 12.98 4.24 22.11
CA ASP A 161 13.61 2.99 22.55
C ASP A 161 14.30 2.18 21.42
N GLY A 162 14.99 2.88 20.51
CA GLY A 162 15.67 2.25 19.39
C GLY A 162 14.71 1.64 18.36
N ARG A 163 13.42 1.98 18.35
CA ARG A 163 12.46 1.51 17.36
C ARG A 163 12.20 2.56 16.29
N VAL A 164 12.15 2.11 15.05
CA VAL A 164 11.75 2.91 13.88
C VAL A 164 10.52 2.28 13.25
N ARG A 165 9.48 3.09 13.05
CA ARG A 165 8.28 2.70 12.30
C ARG A 165 8.36 3.21 10.88
N LEU A 166 8.29 2.29 9.93
CA LEU A 166 8.02 2.59 8.53
C LEU A 166 6.52 2.35 8.27
N THR A 167 5.91 3.28 7.55
CA THR A 167 4.49 3.26 7.19
C THR A 167 4.37 3.36 5.68
N VAL A 168 3.62 2.45 5.10
CA VAL A 168 3.16 2.48 3.72
C VAL A 168 1.68 2.81 3.75
N ASP A 169 1.25 3.88 3.11
CA ASP A 169 -0.15 4.26 3.05
C ASP A 169 -0.59 4.71 1.65
N THR A 170 -1.86 4.46 1.34
CA THR A 170 -2.43 4.80 0.04
C THR A 170 -2.92 6.24 -0.05
N GLY A 171 -2.97 6.99 1.06
CA GLY A 171 -3.89 8.11 1.24
C GLY A 171 -5.36 7.69 1.09
N CYS A 172 -6.26 8.68 1.08
CA CYS A 172 -7.70 8.43 0.95
C CYS A 172 -8.10 8.03 -0.47
N ARG A 173 -8.78 6.90 -0.62
CA ARG A 173 -9.20 6.33 -1.91
C ARG A 173 -10.61 5.75 -1.90
N PRO A 174 -11.28 5.64 -3.06
CA PRO A 174 -12.50 4.87 -3.17
C PRO A 174 -12.29 3.42 -2.69
N VAL A 175 -13.26 2.87 -1.97
CA VAL A 175 -13.10 1.52 -1.37
C VAL A 175 -13.10 0.42 -2.43
N GLY A 176 -13.89 0.56 -3.50
CA GLY A 176 -14.07 -0.48 -4.51
C GLY A 176 -14.62 -1.78 -3.89
N ALA A 177 -14.06 -2.92 -4.29
CA ALA A 177 -14.35 -4.23 -3.67
C ALA A 177 -13.76 -4.39 -2.26
N GLY A 178 -12.96 -3.42 -1.79
CA GLY A 178 -12.14 -3.54 -0.59
C GLY A 178 -10.82 -4.27 -0.84
N TYR A 179 -9.92 -4.18 0.15
CA TYR A 179 -8.67 -4.94 0.15
C TYR A 179 -8.83 -6.18 1.03
N THR A 180 -8.31 -7.30 0.55
CA THR A 180 -8.18 -8.54 1.33
C THR A 180 -6.78 -9.06 1.08
N PRO A 181 -5.95 -9.21 2.13
CA PRO A 181 -4.61 -9.76 1.97
C PRO A 181 -4.69 -11.21 1.48
N ALA A 182 -3.70 -11.64 0.72
CA ALA A 182 -3.61 -13.03 0.27
C ALA A 182 -3.48 -13.96 1.49
N PRO A 183 -4.16 -15.12 1.51
CA PRO A 183 -4.00 -16.08 2.59
C PRO A 183 -2.57 -16.59 2.61
N ALA A 184 -1.99 -16.69 3.81
CA ALA A 184 -0.62 -17.14 4.00
C ALA A 184 -0.58 -18.31 4.98
N ALA A 185 0.19 -19.34 4.64
CA ALA A 185 0.57 -20.39 5.57
C ALA A 185 1.74 -19.91 6.43
N ALA A 186 1.74 -20.34 7.70
CA ALA A 186 2.88 -20.19 8.58
C ALA A 186 4.10 -20.98 8.07
N GLY A 187 5.29 -20.52 8.41
CA GLY A 187 6.58 -21.13 8.11
C GLY A 187 7.39 -21.41 9.39
N PRO A 188 8.73 -21.38 9.33
CA PRO A 188 9.59 -21.74 10.46
C PRO A 188 9.41 -20.82 11.68
N GLU A 189 9.00 -19.57 11.47
CA GLU A 189 8.76 -18.62 12.56
C GLU A 189 7.62 -19.05 13.49
N ALA A 190 6.69 -19.91 13.07
CA ALA A 190 5.66 -20.46 13.96
C ALA A 190 6.22 -21.39 15.05
N GLY A 191 7.26 -22.17 14.74
CA GLY A 191 7.93 -23.01 15.75
C GLY A 191 8.63 -22.13 16.80
N VAL A 192 9.34 -21.10 16.33
CA VAL A 192 10.00 -20.12 17.21
C VAL A 192 9.01 -19.37 18.09
N LEU A 193 7.86 -18.95 17.52
CA LEU A 193 6.79 -18.33 18.29
C LEU A 193 6.26 -19.28 19.37
N ALA A 194 6.03 -20.56 19.04
CA ALA A 194 5.54 -21.55 20.00
C ALA A 194 6.55 -21.80 21.15
N ASP A 195 7.85 -21.78 20.87
CA ASP A 195 8.88 -21.91 21.89
C ASP A 195 8.93 -20.71 22.83
N ALA A 196 8.80 -19.50 22.27
CA ALA A 196 8.72 -18.27 23.05
C ALA A 196 7.43 -18.21 23.90
N LEU A 197 6.29 -18.61 23.35
CA LEU A 197 5.03 -18.75 24.10
C LEU A 197 5.15 -19.77 25.25
N ARG A 198 5.87 -20.88 25.04
CA ARG A 198 6.12 -21.86 26.10
C ARG A 198 6.99 -21.30 27.21
N ALA A 199 8.00 -20.49 26.88
CA ALA A 199 8.82 -19.82 27.90
C ALA A 199 8.02 -18.81 28.74
N LEU A 200 6.94 -18.27 28.18
CA LEU A 200 5.98 -17.41 28.88
C LEU A 200 4.89 -18.18 29.65
N ASP A 201 4.94 -19.51 29.67
CA ASP A 201 3.91 -20.39 30.23
C ASP A 201 2.52 -20.18 29.57
N ARG A 202 2.52 -19.92 28.25
CA ARG A 202 1.33 -19.65 27.42
C ARG A 202 1.23 -20.50 26.15
N PRO A 203 1.37 -21.83 26.22
CA PRO A 203 1.38 -22.69 25.02
C PRO A 203 0.05 -22.73 24.26
N ASP A 204 -1.07 -22.44 24.92
CA ASP A 204 -2.44 -22.59 24.39
C ASP A 204 -3.09 -21.26 23.92
N ASP A 205 -2.29 -20.19 23.79
CA ASP A 205 -2.79 -18.91 23.30
C ASP A 205 -3.30 -19.02 21.84
N PRO A 206 -4.23 -18.13 21.42
CA PRO A 206 -5.05 -18.33 20.23
C PRO A 206 -4.22 -18.46 18.95
N ALA A 207 -4.85 -19.07 17.93
CA ALA A 207 -4.23 -19.31 16.63
C ALA A 207 -3.51 -18.06 16.09
N PRO A 208 -2.21 -18.17 15.75
CA PRO A 208 -1.42 -17.00 15.40
C PRO A 208 -1.89 -16.37 14.09
N GLU A 209 -1.89 -15.04 14.05
CA GLU A 209 -2.14 -14.28 12.83
C GLU A 209 -0.88 -14.33 11.94
N VAL A 210 -1.03 -14.73 10.69
CA VAL A 210 0.07 -14.80 9.72
C VAL A 210 0.02 -13.60 8.78
N VAL A 211 1.11 -12.85 8.73
CA VAL A 211 1.28 -11.65 7.92
C VAL A 211 2.43 -11.86 6.94
N THR A 212 2.25 -11.54 5.65
CA THR A 212 3.30 -11.72 4.63
C THR A 212 3.48 -10.52 3.70
N ALA A 213 4.71 -10.31 3.23
CA ALA A 213 5.00 -9.38 2.14
C ALA A 213 5.88 -10.05 1.08
N PRO A 214 5.59 -9.87 -0.22
CA PRO A 214 6.40 -10.42 -1.29
C PRO A 214 7.76 -9.71 -1.38
N CYS A 215 8.85 -10.46 -1.44
CA CYS A 215 10.20 -9.90 -1.49
C CYS A 215 10.63 -9.55 -2.93
N PRO A 216 11.43 -8.49 -3.13
CA PRO A 216 11.87 -8.06 -4.47
C PRO A 216 12.70 -9.12 -5.22
N GLY A 217 13.51 -9.90 -4.51
CA GLY A 217 14.31 -11.01 -5.07
C GLY A 217 13.54 -12.34 -5.22
N GLY A 218 12.23 -12.33 -4.96
CA GLY A 218 11.42 -13.55 -4.84
C GLY A 218 11.37 -14.09 -3.41
N GLY A 219 10.43 -15.01 -3.18
CA GLY A 219 10.09 -15.47 -1.83
C GLY A 219 9.18 -14.49 -1.09
N VAL A 220 9.04 -14.70 0.22
CA VAL A 220 8.16 -13.90 1.09
C VAL A 220 8.83 -13.65 2.43
N ALA A 221 8.70 -12.42 2.94
CA ALA A 221 8.88 -12.14 4.35
C ALA A 221 7.59 -12.51 5.08
N ARG A 222 7.72 -13.01 6.30
CA ARG A 222 6.58 -13.50 7.08
C ARG A 222 6.73 -13.15 8.54
N THR A 223 5.65 -12.69 9.14
CA THR A 223 5.50 -12.52 10.59
C THR A 223 4.32 -13.37 11.06
N VAL A 224 4.49 -14.09 12.16
CA VAL A 224 3.41 -14.71 12.93
C VAL A 224 3.24 -13.94 14.24
N ARG A 225 2.00 -13.65 14.63
CA ARG A 225 1.68 -12.84 15.81
C ARG A 225 0.70 -13.56 16.72
N ALA A 226 0.90 -13.46 18.03
CA ALA A 226 -0.05 -13.87 19.04
C ALA A 226 -0.27 -12.73 20.03
N ALA A 227 -1.53 -12.38 20.29
CA ALA A 227 -1.89 -11.41 21.31
C ALA A 227 -1.74 -12.05 22.69
N VAL A 228 -0.88 -11.49 23.53
CA VAL A 228 -0.49 -12.10 24.80
C VAL A 228 -0.21 -11.04 25.87
N GLY A 229 -0.58 -11.31 27.12
CA GLY A 229 -0.16 -10.49 28.26
C GLY A 229 1.27 -10.86 28.66
N LEU A 230 2.19 -9.90 28.63
CA LEU A 230 3.63 -10.17 28.61
C LEU A 230 4.38 -9.68 29.85
N ASP A 231 5.29 -10.52 30.34
CA ASP A 231 6.51 -10.10 31.04
C ASP A 231 7.70 -10.41 30.12
N PRO A 232 8.28 -9.40 29.43
CA PRO A 232 9.36 -9.62 28.47
C PRO A 232 10.62 -10.21 29.11
N GLY A 233 10.83 -10.03 30.42
CA GLY A 233 12.00 -10.54 31.13
C GLY A 233 12.10 -12.07 31.11
N ALA A 234 10.97 -12.77 30.99
CA ALA A 234 10.92 -14.22 30.89
C ALA A 234 11.51 -14.77 29.57
N LEU A 235 11.68 -13.92 28.55
CA LEU A 235 12.28 -14.31 27.27
C LEU A 235 13.81 -14.23 27.26
N ALA A 236 14.42 -13.58 28.25
CA ALA A 236 15.87 -13.39 28.32
C ALA A 236 16.71 -14.68 28.18
N PRO A 237 16.30 -15.84 28.76
CA PRO A 237 17.04 -17.09 28.58
C PRO A 237 17.06 -17.63 27.14
N LEU A 238 16.16 -17.18 26.26
CA LEU A 238 16.10 -17.60 24.86
C LEU A 238 17.01 -16.77 23.94
N ALA A 239 17.48 -15.61 24.40
CA ALA A 239 18.33 -14.71 23.63
C ALA A 239 19.81 -15.12 23.71
N ALA A 240 20.18 -16.22 23.04
CA ALA A 240 21.53 -16.79 23.09
C ALA A 240 22.63 -15.79 22.69
N ASP A 241 22.39 -14.96 21.67
CA ASP A 241 23.31 -13.93 21.18
C ASP A 241 23.07 -12.55 21.83
N GLY A 242 22.25 -12.50 22.89
CA GLY A 242 21.79 -11.28 23.52
C GLY A 242 20.60 -10.60 22.81
N PRO A 243 19.98 -9.60 23.45
CA PRO A 243 18.86 -8.88 22.87
C PRO A 243 19.30 -7.92 21.75
N ILE A 244 18.47 -7.82 20.71
CA ILE A 244 18.49 -6.75 19.72
C ILE A 244 17.92 -5.46 20.33
N LEU A 245 16.87 -5.60 21.12
CA LEU A 245 16.24 -4.53 21.90
C LEU A 245 15.96 -5.04 23.31
N ASP A 246 16.30 -4.22 24.29
CA ASP A 246 16.05 -4.46 25.71
C ASP A 246 15.49 -3.18 26.32
N GLY A 247 14.18 -2.99 26.17
CA GLY A 247 13.46 -1.82 26.63
C GLY A 247 12.19 -2.20 27.41
N PRO A 248 11.62 -1.25 28.16
CA PRO A 248 10.44 -1.50 28.98
C PRO A 248 9.19 -1.83 28.14
N GLU A 249 9.09 -1.26 26.94
CA GLU A 249 7.95 -1.43 26.02
C GLU A 249 8.18 -2.50 24.94
N ALA A 250 9.43 -2.94 24.78
CA ALA A 250 9.79 -3.89 23.74
C ALA A 250 11.05 -4.68 24.09
N TYR A 251 10.98 -5.99 23.90
CA TYR A 251 12.13 -6.89 23.97
C TYR A 251 12.23 -7.67 22.68
N ALA A 252 13.40 -7.69 22.05
CA ALA A 252 13.60 -8.42 20.81
C ALA A 252 14.93 -9.18 20.81
N TYR A 253 14.93 -10.36 20.21
CA TYR A 253 16.13 -11.18 20.07
C TYR A 253 16.10 -11.99 18.78
N ARG A 254 17.23 -12.61 18.43
CA ARG A 254 17.35 -13.45 17.25
C ARG A 254 17.39 -14.93 17.65
N ALA A 255 16.59 -15.74 16.97
CA ALA A 255 16.60 -17.20 17.05
C ALA A 255 16.94 -17.75 15.66
N GLY A 256 18.24 -17.89 15.38
CA GLY A 256 18.73 -18.23 14.04
C GLY A 256 18.42 -17.11 13.04
N SER A 257 17.63 -17.41 12.01
CA SER A 257 17.19 -16.43 11.00
C SER A 257 15.89 -15.71 11.36
N VAL A 258 15.24 -16.06 12.47
CA VAL A 258 13.96 -15.48 12.90
C VAL A 258 14.22 -14.43 13.97
N THR A 259 13.61 -13.26 13.83
CA THR A 259 13.57 -12.23 14.88
C THR A 259 12.32 -12.43 15.72
N VAL A 260 12.45 -12.49 17.04
CA VAL A 260 11.31 -12.49 17.97
C VAL A 260 11.20 -11.10 18.58
N LEU A 261 9.98 -10.56 18.60
CA LEU A 261 9.62 -9.29 19.24
C LEU A 261 8.50 -9.55 20.25
N ALA A 262 8.72 -9.18 21.50
CA ALA A 262 7.68 -8.98 22.50
C ALA A 262 7.42 -7.48 22.59
N ASP A 263 6.25 -7.03 22.17
CA ASP A 263 5.79 -5.65 22.32
C ASP A 263 4.78 -5.61 23.47
N THR A 264 5.08 -4.81 24.49
CA THR A 264 4.27 -4.68 25.72
C THR A 264 3.50 -3.37 25.76
N THR A 265 3.45 -2.62 24.65
CA THR A 265 2.66 -1.39 24.58
C THR A 265 1.20 -1.66 24.92
N ALA A 266 0.63 -0.79 25.77
CA ALA A 266 -0.64 -1.03 26.45
C ALA A 266 -1.83 -1.28 25.51
N ASP A 267 -1.77 -0.76 24.28
CA ASP A 267 -2.88 -0.81 23.32
C ASP A 267 -2.94 -2.12 22.52
N ASP A 268 -1.82 -2.83 22.35
CA ASP A 268 -1.73 -4.05 21.54
C ASP A 268 -0.57 -4.94 22.01
N PRO A 269 -0.56 -5.44 23.27
CA PRO A 269 0.53 -6.29 23.74
C PRO A 269 0.52 -7.62 22.98
N HIS A 270 1.65 -7.96 22.35
CA HIS A 270 1.73 -9.13 21.49
C HIS A 270 3.16 -9.64 21.34
N LEU A 271 3.26 -10.92 20.98
CA LEU A 271 4.49 -11.57 20.60
C LEU A 271 4.48 -11.82 19.10
N ALA A 272 5.56 -11.48 18.42
CA ALA A 272 5.74 -11.69 17.00
C ALA A 272 7.03 -12.44 16.72
N ALA A 273 7.00 -13.33 15.73
CA ALA A 273 8.20 -13.97 15.19
C ALA A 273 8.25 -13.72 13.68
N THR A 274 9.38 -13.21 13.19
CA THR A 274 9.52 -12.68 11.84
C THR A 274 10.69 -13.34 11.10
N THR A 275 10.39 -13.92 9.95
CA THR A 275 11.37 -14.35 8.95
C THR A 275 11.55 -13.20 7.93
N PRO A 276 12.77 -12.67 7.73
CA PRO A 276 13.02 -11.59 6.78
C PRO A 276 12.95 -12.09 5.33
N CYS A 277 13.14 -11.18 4.36
CA CYS A 277 13.33 -11.59 2.98
C CYS A 277 14.57 -12.50 2.83
N PRO A 278 14.52 -13.54 1.99
CA PRO A 278 15.70 -14.33 1.69
C PRO A 278 16.74 -13.43 1.03
N HIS A 279 18.00 -13.56 1.45
CA HIS A 279 19.10 -12.94 0.73
C HIS A 279 19.21 -13.60 -0.65
N PRO A 280 19.36 -12.81 -1.74
CA PRO A 280 19.69 -13.36 -3.04
C PRO A 280 21.07 -14.03 -3.04
#